data_AF-A0A944AVX1-F1
#
_entry.id   AF-A0A944AVX1-F1
#
_cell.length_a   1.000
_cell.length_b   1.000
_cell.length_c   1.000
_cell.angle_alpha   90.00
_cell.angle_beta   90.00
_cell.angle_gamma   90.00
#
_symmetry.space_group_name_H-M   'P 1'
#
loop_
_entity.id
_entity.type
_entity.pdbx_description
1 polymer ?
#
loop_
_entity_poly.entity_id
_entity_poly.type
_entity_poly.pdbx_seq_one_letter_code
_entity_poly.pdbx_strand_id
1 'polypeptide(L)'
;MKKVISFSAAVLTGALVFAAGDSNWFKAQSKEARIVSASATSELVEAQFEGRYLYSPANMLDGDMSTTWCEAEKNGPGLGQVITFEFESPFSFDEIQIVNGFNYKNLYLQNNRVKKIQLTQVAKKHFQQKDYELADNVQDWQSIKFEQLQTTQTLTIKILDVYKGTNFDDTCLSDIRFLCKGKVIPFKGVDELKAIQNENSKMLLNKDAKNFKKDFFALFKPRTGAASTGDLILMPEKGDLVYQLVKDGDRLSYMKRSYIYPVNQLEETKKWTGGYMGFADAKTKDVVNLYDHPELAGNAKYIAIEPNFWYDEPTFELKDYKIIKTEYIDYVITETATIVKLDGNNVFLNGVRYTVFAPEDFIIVSIPE
;
A
#
# COMPACT_ATOMS: atom_id res chain seq x y z
N MET A 1 11.92 34.73 -32.16
CA MET A 1 11.88 34.21 -30.77
C MET A 1 10.44 34.06 -30.32
N LYS A 2 9.92 32.84 -30.35
CA LYS A 2 8.82 32.31 -29.52
C LYS A 2 9.08 30.80 -29.52
N LYS A 3 9.57 30.25 -28.39
CA LYS A 3 9.86 28.82 -28.24
C LYS A 3 8.53 28.09 -28.13
N VAL A 4 8.22 27.30 -29.15
CA VAL A 4 7.15 26.29 -29.12
C VAL A 4 7.69 25.11 -28.33
N ILE A 5 7.04 24.77 -27.22
CA ILE A 5 7.30 23.55 -26.47
C ILE A 5 6.49 22.46 -27.17
N SER A 6 7.15 21.59 -27.95
CA SER A 6 6.51 20.41 -28.51
C SER A 6 6.36 19.36 -27.41
N PHE A 7 5.13 19.02 -27.05
CA PHE A 7 4.87 17.76 -26.35
C PHE A 7 4.97 16.63 -27.38
N SER A 8 6.03 15.84 -27.28
CA SER A 8 6.15 14.59 -28.03
C SER A 8 5.10 13.62 -27.50
N ALA A 9 4.13 13.26 -28.34
CA ALA A 9 3.22 12.16 -28.09
C ALA A 9 4.03 10.86 -28.01
N ALA A 10 4.30 10.41 -26.78
CA ALA A 10 4.75 9.05 -26.57
C ALA A 10 3.56 8.14 -26.81
N VAL A 11 3.57 7.45 -27.95
CA VAL A 11 2.67 6.32 -28.21
C VAL A 11 3.06 5.22 -27.21
N LEU A 12 2.40 5.21 -26.05
CA LEU A 12 2.41 4.04 -25.19
C LEU A 12 1.57 2.98 -25.89
N THR A 13 2.22 1.97 -26.45
CA THR A 13 1.58 0.70 -26.80
C THR A 13 1.19 -0.01 -25.50
N GLY A 14 0.14 0.49 -24.85
CA GLY A 14 -0.59 -0.24 -23.81
C GLY A 14 -1.55 -1.20 -24.51
N ALA A 15 -1.10 -2.43 -24.75
CA ALA A 15 -2.01 -3.50 -25.13
C ALA A 15 -2.96 -3.77 -23.95
N LEU A 16 -4.18 -3.25 -24.08
CA LEU A 16 -5.35 -3.65 -23.32
C LEU A 16 -5.58 -5.16 -23.55
N VAL A 17 -5.45 -5.95 -22.48
CA VAL A 17 -6.09 -7.26 -22.39
C VAL A 17 -7.16 -7.13 -21.32
N PHE A 18 -8.41 -6.99 -21.73
CA PHE A 18 -9.56 -7.20 -20.86
C PHE A 18 -10.52 -8.22 -21.48
N ALA A 19 -11.01 -9.10 -20.60
CA ALA A 19 -12.09 -10.07 -20.77
C ALA A 19 -11.82 -11.35 -21.60
N ALA A 20 -10.98 -12.24 -21.07
CA ALA A 20 -11.16 -13.70 -21.06
C ALA A 20 -10.03 -14.36 -20.23
N GLY A 21 -10.17 -14.50 -18.91
CA GLY A 21 -9.07 -15.14 -18.17
C GLY A 21 -9.10 -15.16 -16.65
N ASP A 22 -10.22 -15.52 -16.00
CA ASP A 22 -10.19 -15.78 -14.54
C ASP A 22 -9.37 -17.03 -14.15
N SER A 23 -8.82 -17.79 -15.10
CA SER A 23 -7.99 -18.97 -14.84
C SER A 23 -6.52 -18.85 -15.30
N ASN A 24 -6.14 -17.78 -15.99
CA ASN A 24 -4.81 -17.65 -16.62
C ASN A 24 -3.84 -16.67 -15.93
N TRP A 25 -4.33 -15.78 -15.07
CA TRP A 25 -3.46 -14.82 -14.37
C TRP A 25 -2.60 -15.45 -13.26
N PHE A 26 -2.91 -16.69 -12.85
CA PHE A 26 -2.23 -17.45 -11.79
C PHE A 26 -0.98 -18.24 -12.24
N LYS A 27 -0.59 -18.19 -13.52
CA LYS A 27 0.38 -19.17 -14.09
C LYS A 27 1.69 -18.58 -14.60
N ALA A 28 1.82 -17.27 -14.68
CA ALA A 28 3.07 -16.64 -15.10
C ALA A 28 4.05 -16.60 -13.92
N GLN A 29 5.22 -17.18 -14.10
CA GLN A 29 6.27 -17.09 -13.10
C GLN A 29 6.82 -15.67 -13.08
N SER A 30 6.74 -15.02 -11.93
CA SER A 30 7.27 -13.67 -11.79
C SER A 30 8.78 -13.71 -11.70
N LYS A 31 9.41 -12.79 -12.44
CA LYS A 31 10.87 -12.64 -12.44
C LYS A 31 11.37 -11.72 -11.32
N GLU A 32 10.49 -10.89 -10.78
CA GLU A 32 10.73 -9.93 -9.71
C GLU A 32 9.40 -9.55 -9.06
N ALA A 33 9.45 -8.95 -7.87
CA ALA A 33 8.29 -8.39 -7.19
C ALA A 33 8.64 -7.00 -6.64
N ARG A 34 7.87 -5.97 -7.03
CA ARG A 34 8.09 -4.59 -6.57
C ARG A 34 7.32 -4.36 -5.26
N ILE A 35 8.04 -4.10 -4.18
CA ILE A 35 7.44 -3.76 -2.88
C ILE A 35 6.91 -2.32 -2.92
N VAL A 36 5.72 -2.09 -2.37
CA VAL A 36 5.11 -0.76 -2.24
C VAL A 36 4.73 -0.40 -0.81
N SER A 37 4.56 -1.39 0.07
CA SER A 37 4.39 -1.17 1.51
C SER A 37 5.00 -2.31 2.32
N ALA A 38 5.58 -1.96 3.46
CA ALA A 38 5.92 -2.88 4.54
C ALA A 38 5.47 -2.22 5.85
N SER A 39 4.60 -2.87 6.59
CA SER A 39 4.03 -2.36 7.84
C SER A 39 3.98 -3.44 8.90
N ALA A 40 3.92 -3.03 10.17
CA ALA A 40 3.71 -3.92 11.28
C ALA A 40 2.83 -3.25 12.33
N THR A 41 2.14 -4.05 13.15
CA THR A 41 1.32 -3.56 14.28
C THR A 41 2.15 -2.82 15.32
N SER A 42 3.43 -3.18 15.41
CA SER A 42 4.44 -2.45 16.16
C SER A 42 5.83 -2.63 15.54
N GLU A 43 6.73 -1.70 15.84
CA GLU A 43 8.13 -1.74 15.44
C GLU A 43 8.98 -1.11 16.56
N LEU A 44 10.06 -1.79 16.95
CA LEU A 44 10.98 -1.28 17.95
C LEU A 44 11.79 -0.11 17.38
N VAL A 45 11.86 0.96 18.16
CA VAL A 45 12.59 2.18 17.81
C VAL A 45 13.47 2.57 18.99
N GLU A 46 14.78 2.37 18.86
CA GLU A 46 15.75 2.70 19.91
C GLU A 46 16.54 3.95 19.55
N ALA A 47 16.50 4.95 20.43
CA ALA A 47 17.15 6.25 20.24
C ALA A 47 18.65 6.27 20.60
N GLN A 48 19.32 5.11 20.68
CA GLN A 48 20.64 5.01 21.32
C GLN A 48 21.78 5.73 20.58
N PHE A 49 21.61 6.12 19.32
CA PHE A 49 22.58 6.95 18.59
C PHE A 49 21.83 8.00 17.77
N GLU A 50 22.50 9.11 17.42
CA GLU A 50 22.00 10.30 16.69
C GLU A 50 21.51 9.97 15.24
N GLY A 51 20.59 9.01 15.15
CA GLY A 51 20.28 8.14 14.01
C GLY A 51 19.83 6.78 14.57
N ARG A 52 18.53 6.66 14.88
CA ARG A 52 17.93 5.54 15.63
C ARG A 52 18.19 4.18 14.97
N TYR A 53 18.32 3.13 15.77
CA TYR A 53 18.10 1.78 15.28
C TYR A 53 16.60 1.60 15.04
N LEU A 54 16.26 1.44 13.77
CA LEU A 54 14.89 1.22 13.31
C LEU A 54 14.78 -0.25 12.93
N TYR A 55 14.08 -1.01 13.76
CA TYR A 55 13.81 -2.43 13.52
C TYR A 55 12.52 -2.55 12.71
N SER A 56 12.48 -1.86 11.57
CA SER A 56 11.29 -1.73 10.73
C SER A 56 11.08 -3.00 9.89
N PRO A 57 9.84 -3.26 9.42
CA PRO A 57 9.54 -4.44 8.59
C PRO A 57 10.31 -4.45 7.27
N ALA A 58 10.79 -3.31 6.76
CA ALA A 58 11.57 -3.29 5.52
C ALA A 58 12.99 -3.89 5.66
N ASN A 59 13.51 -4.04 6.88
CA ASN A 59 14.76 -4.77 7.11
C ASN A 59 14.63 -6.25 6.75
N MET A 60 13.42 -6.80 6.74
CA MET A 60 13.22 -8.19 6.33
C MET A 60 13.31 -8.42 4.81
N LEU A 61 13.61 -7.40 4.00
CA LEU A 61 13.49 -7.45 2.54
C LEU A 61 14.80 -7.20 1.81
N ASP A 62 15.90 -6.95 2.52
CA ASP A 62 17.17 -6.48 1.93
C ASP A 62 18.22 -7.58 1.72
N GLY A 63 17.96 -8.81 2.18
CA GLY A 63 18.92 -9.92 2.06
C GLY A 63 20.07 -9.84 3.07
N ASP A 64 20.09 -8.84 3.94
CA ASP A 64 21.06 -8.68 5.02
C ASP A 64 20.47 -9.21 6.33
N MET A 65 20.75 -10.49 6.59
CA MET A 65 20.32 -11.19 7.82
C MET A 65 20.84 -10.57 9.12
N SER A 66 21.80 -9.65 9.06
CA SER A 66 22.27 -8.92 10.25
C SER A 66 21.34 -7.78 10.66
N THR A 67 20.44 -7.37 9.78
CA THR A 67 19.32 -6.47 10.09
C THR A 67 18.07 -7.27 10.44
N THR A 68 17.11 -6.62 11.10
CA THR A 68 15.89 -7.32 11.54
C THR A 68 14.71 -6.36 11.67
N TRP A 69 13.50 -6.89 11.52
CA TRP A 69 12.34 -6.32 12.19
C TRP A 69 12.28 -6.86 13.62
N CYS A 70 11.82 -6.02 14.55
CA CYS A 70 11.49 -6.46 15.90
C CYS A 70 10.25 -5.73 16.40
N GLU A 71 9.38 -6.45 17.08
CA GLU A 71 8.14 -5.91 17.65
C GLU A 71 8.42 -5.00 18.87
N ALA A 72 7.41 -4.22 19.27
CA ALA A 72 7.49 -3.29 20.41
C ALA A 72 6.24 -3.36 21.30
N GLU A 73 5.69 -4.56 21.46
CA GLU A 73 4.60 -4.86 22.37
C GLU A 73 5.09 -4.70 23.81
N LYS A 74 4.34 -3.96 24.64
CA LYS A 74 4.84 -3.54 25.96
C LYS A 74 4.76 -4.63 27.02
N ASN A 75 3.86 -5.60 26.85
CA ASN A 75 3.43 -6.50 27.92
C ASN A 75 3.48 -7.98 27.49
N GLY A 76 4.49 -8.36 26.72
CA GLY A 76 4.67 -9.74 26.32
C GLY A 76 5.58 -9.89 25.11
N PRO A 77 5.67 -11.11 24.58
CA PRO A 77 6.63 -11.45 23.55
C PRO A 77 6.12 -11.13 22.14
N GLY A 78 5.16 -10.23 21.99
CA GLY A 78 4.59 -9.89 20.70
C GLY A 78 3.69 -10.97 20.10
N LEU A 79 2.98 -11.77 20.92
CA LEU A 79 1.95 -12.67 20.39
C LEU A 79 0.82 -11.89 19.72
N GLY A 80 0.42 -12.34 18.53
CA GLY A 80 -0.60 -11.69 17.73
C GLY A 80 -0.12 -10.45 16.97
N GLN A 81 1.16 -10.05 17.12
CA GLN A 81 1.76 -9.02 16.27
C GLN A 81 1.76 -9.48 14.81
N VAL A 82 1.56 -8.51 13.92
CA VAL A 82 1.39 -8.73 12.49
C VAL A 82 2.40 -7.91 11.71
N ILE A 83 2.99 -8.51 10.68
CA ILE A 83 3.76 -7.84 9.62
C ILE A 83 3.00 -8.02 8.31
N THR A 84 2.87 -6.96 7.53
CA THR A 84 2.25 -6.99 6.21
C THR A 84 3.18 -6.41 5.16
N PHE A 85 3.32 -7.12 4.04
CA PHE A 85 4.01 -6.68 2.84
C PHE A 85 3.00 -6.55 1.70
N GLU A 86 2.98 -5.41 1.02
CA GLU A 86 2.16 -5.16 -0.16
C GLU A 86 3.06 -4.94 -1.38
N PHE A 87 2.73 -5.62 -2.47
CA PHE A 87 3.43 -5.56 -3.75
C PHE A 87 2.60 -4.82 -4.79
N GLU A 88 3.27 -4.18 -5.75
CA GLU A 88 2.62 -3.38 -6.79
C GLU A 88 1.63 -4.20 -7.64
N SER A 89 1.92 -5.48 -7.84
CA SER A 89 1.10 -6.41 -8.61
C SER A 89 1.20 -7.83 -8.02
N PRO A 90 0.15 -8.67 -8.19
CA PRO A 90 0.22 -10.06 -7.81
C PRO A 90 1.38 -10.80 -8.49
N PHE A 91 2.05 -11.69 -7.76
CA PHE A 91 3.11 -12.53 -8.29
C PHE A 91 3.02 -13.96 -7.75
N SER A 92 3.59 -14.91 -8.50
CA SER A 92 3.50 -16.34 -8.18
C SER A 92 4.81 -16.92 -7.64
N PHE A 93 4.70 -17.84 -6.68
CA PHE A 93 5.82 -18.47 -5.97
C PHE A 93 5.44 -19.88 -5.47
N ASP A 94 6.41 -20.73 -5.16
CA ASP A 94 6.18 -22.08 -4.61
C ASP A 94 6.95 -22.35 -3.32
N GLU A 95 7.70 -21.36 -2.83
CA GLU A 95 8.42 -21.43 -1.56
C GLU A 95 8.58 -20.03 -0.96
N ILE A 96 8.41 -19.94 0.35
CA ILE A 96 8.82 -18.79 1.18
C ILE A 96 9.97 -19.27 2.06
N GLN A 97 11.04 -18.49 2.14
CA GLN A 97 12.12 -18.71 3.09
C GLN A 97 12.18 -17.56 4.08
N ILE A 98 12.36 -17.88 5.37
CA ILE A 98 12.40 -16.92 6.47
C ILE A 98 13.67 -17.15 7.30
N VAL A 99 14.35 -16.08 7.69
CA VAL A 99 15.38 -16.09 8.73
C VAL A 99 14.73 -15.68 10.04
N ASN A 100 14.60 -16.65 10.93
CA ASN A 100 13.91 -16.50 12.22
C ASN A 100 14.81 -15.82 13.26
N GLY A 101 14.22 -15.09 14.22
CA GLY A 101 14.94 -14.45 15.32
C GLY A 101 15.76 -13.25 14.89
N PHE A 102 16.53 -12.68 15.83
CA PHE A 102 17.50 -11.63 15.55
C PHE A 102 18.86 -12.27 15.21
N ASN A 103 19.13 -12.48 13.93
CA ASN A 103 20.30 -13.23 13.44
C ASN A 103 21.58 -12.37 13.42
N TYR A 104 21.89 -11.75 14.56
CA TYR A 104 23.09 -10.93 14.73
C TYR A 104 23.83 -11.27 16.03
N LYS A 105 25.09 -11.69 15.89
CA LYS A 105 25.98 -12.04 17.02
C LYS A 105 25.30 -13.01 17.99
N ASN A 106 25.16 -12.63 19.26
CA ASN A 106 24.55 -13.41 20.32
C ASN A 106 23.06 -13.08 20.53
N LEU A 107 22.47 -12.18 19.73
CA LEU A 107 21.09 -11.73 19.93
C LEU A 107 20.06 -12.81 19.60
N TYR A 108 20.38 -13.77 18.74
CA TYR A 108 19.45 -14.83 18.35
C TYR A 108 18.89 -15.60 19.56
N LEU A 109 19.76 -16.05 20.47
CA LEU A 109 19.33 -16.77 21.68
C LEU A 109 18.89 -15.83 22.81
N GLN A 110 19.33 -14.57 22.78
CA GLN A 110 18.97 -13.58 23.79
C GLN A 110 17.55 -13.07 23.63
N ASN A 111 17.07 -12.96 22.39
CA ASN A 111 15.72 -12.56 22.02
C ASN A 111 14.80 -13.77 21.83
N ASN A 112 13.49 -13.51 21.78
CA ASN A 112 12.52 -14.50 21.40
C ASN A 112 12.66 -14.84 19.91
N ARG A 113 12.53 -16.13 19.58
CA ARG A 113 12.39 -16.61 18.19
C ARG A 113 10.95 -16.99 17.94
N VAL A 114 10.48 -16.85 16.72
CA VAL A 114 9.11 -17.28 16.39
C VAL A 114 9.05 -18.80 16.30
N LYS A 115 8.09 -19.42 16.98
CA LYS A 115 7.84 -20.86 16.91
C LYS A 115 6.75 -21.20 15.91
N LYS A 116 5.69 -20.39 15.89
CA LYS A 116 4.54 -20.60 15.02
C LYS A 116 4.08 -19.28 14.42
N ILE A 117 3.86 -19.27 13.12
CA ILE A 117 3.27 -18.16 12.37
C ILE A 117 1.97 -18.59 11.71
N GLN A 118 1.09 -17.62 11.47
CA GLN A 118 0.04 -17.73 10.47
C GLN A 118 0.43 -16.87 9.27
N LEU A 119 0.48 -17.50 8.10
CA LEU A 119 0.66 -16.80 6.84
C LEU A 119 -0.69 -16.59 6.19
N THR A 120 -0.94 -15.37 5.73
CA THR A 120 -2.09 -15.01 4.91
C THR A 120 -1.61 -14.40 3.62
N GLN A 121 -1.95 -15.02 2.50
CA GLN A 121 -1.70 -14.49 1.16
C GLN A 121 -3.01 -13.97 0.57
N VAL A 122 -2.97 -12.78 -0.01
CA VAL A 122 -4.12 -12.15 -0.67
C VAL A 122 -3.71 -11.68 -2.06
N ALA A 123 -4.51 -11.99 -3.07
CA ALA A 123 -4.40 -11.42 -4.40
C ALA A 123 -5.82 -11.21 -4.98
N LYS A 124 -6.20 -9.94 -5.16
CA LYS A 124 -7.58 -9.56 -5.54
C LYS A 124 -8.59 -10.18 -4.56
N LYS A 125 -9.62 -10.87 -5.07
CA LYS A 125 -10.65 -11.55 -4.27
C LYS A 125 -10.24 -12.94 -3.76
N HIS A 126 -9.00 -13.36 -4.01
CA HIS A 126 -8.51 -14.67 -3.59
C HIS A 126 -7.59 -14.52 -2.38
N PHE A 127 -7.76 -15.41 -1.42
CA PHE A 127 -6.88 -15.49 -0.28
C PHE A 127 -6.59 -16.94 0.11
N GLN A 128 -5.50 -17.12 0.85
CA GLN A 128 -5.17 -18.36 1.53
C GLN A 128 -4.61 -18.02 2.91
N GLN A 129 -4.98 -18.78 3.93
CA GLN A 129 -4.48 -18.62 5.29
C GLN A 129 -4.12 -19.98 5.88
N LYS A 130 -2.90 -20.11 6.43
CA LYS A 130 -2.45 -21.35 7.06
C LYS A 130 -1.36 -21.08 8.09
N ASP A 131 -1.34 -21.93 9.12
CA ASP A 131 -0.33 -21.92 10.17
C ASP A 131 0.90 -22.75 9.76
N TYR A 132 2.08 -22.27 10.15
CA TYR A 132 3.36 -22.94 9.93
C TYR A 132 4.23 -22.87 11.18
N GLU A 133 5.03 -23.90 11.41
CA GLU A 133 6.04 -23.92 12.47
C GLU A 133 7.41 -23.57 11.89
N LEU A 134 8.20 -22.82 12.65
CA LEU A 134 9.59 -22.54 12.37
C LEU A 134 10.45 -23.30 13.39
N ALA A 135 11.54 -23.90 12.94
CA ALA A 135 12.47 -24.59 13.81
C ALA A 135 13.26 -23.61 14.68
N ASP A 136 13.54 -23.99 15.93
CA ASP A 136 14.50 -23.30 16.78
C ASP A 136 15.94 -23.67 16.41
N ASN A 137 16.90 -22.82 16.82
CA ASN A 137 18.34 -23.02 16.60
C ASN A 137 18.78 -23.15 15.13
N VAL A 138 18.02 -22.56 14.21
CA VAL A 138 18.40 -22.39 12.80
C VAL A 138 18.60 -20.91 12.52
N GLN A 139 19.86 -20.49 12.51
CA GLN A 139 20.34 -19.11 12.22
C GLN A 139 20.60 -18.91 10.72
N ASP A 140 19.73 -19.44 9.88
CA ASP A 140 19.80 -19.40 8.42
C ASP A 140 18.37 -19.51 7.85
N TRP A 141 18.24 -19.51 6.53
CA TRP A 141 16.98 -19.67 5.81
C TRP A 141 16.26 -20.96 6.18
N GLN A 142 15.00 -20.81 6.62
CA GLN A 142 14.07 -21.91 6.81
C GLN A 142 13.02 -21.92 5.71
N SER A 143 12.81 -23.08 5.08
CA SER A 143 11.90 -23.24 3.95
C SER A 143 10.48 -23.60 4.36
N ILE A 144 9.52 -22.81 3.89
CA ILE A 144 8.09 -23.16 3.82
C ILE A 144 7.76 -23.43 2.34
N LYS A 145 7.65 -24.71 1.98
CA LYS A 145 7.38 -25.14 0.60
C LYS A 145 5.89 -25.41 0.38
N PHE A 146 5.42 -25.06 -0.80
CA PHE A 146 4.03 -25.26 -1.21
C PHE A 146 3.97 -26.30 -2.33
N GLU A 147 3.06 -27.27 -2.21
CA GLU A 147 2.90 -28.31 -3.23
C GLU A 147 2.42 -27.75 -4.58
N GLN A 148 1.65 -26.67 -4.52
CA GLN A 148 1.14 -25.95 -5.68
C GLN A 148 1.68 -24.52 -5.70
N LEU A 149 1.75 -23.94 -6.90
CA LEU A 149 2.11 -22.54 -7.08
C LEU A 149 1.08 -21.65 -6.39
N GLN A 150 1.56 -20.79 -5.50
CA GLN A 150 0.78 -19.78 -4.80
C GLN A 150 0.84 -18.46 -5.56
N THR A 151 -0.07 -17.54 -5.25
CA THR A 151 -0.05 -16.17 -5.77
C THR A 151 -0.42 -15.20 -4.67
N THR A 152 0.33 -14.09 -4.56
CA THR A 152 0.07 -13.06 -3.57
C THR A 152 0.37 -11.67 -4.14
N GLN A 153 -0.41 -10.69 -3.70
CA GLN A 153 -0.11 -9.27 -3.77
C GLN A 153 0.12 -8.68 -2.37
N THR A 154 -0.52 -9.27 -1.36
CA THR A 154 -0.35 -8.89 0.05
C THR A 154 -0.02 -10.14 0.86
N LEU A 155 1.16 -10.18 1.47
CA LEU A 155 1.55 -11.21 2.44
C LEU A 155 1.43 -10.64 3.85
N THR A 156 0.68 -11.34 4.70
CA THR A 156 0.57 -11.03 6.13
C THR A 156 1.15 -12.18 6.96
N ILE A 157 1.97 -11.86 7.94
CA ILE A 157 2.62 -12.79 8.87
C ILE A 157 2.14 -12.43 10.27
N LYS A 158 1.44 -13.34 10.95
CA LYS A 158 1.02 -13.16 12.34
C LYS A 158 1.79 -14.12 13.25
N ILE A 159 2.36 -13.60 14.33
CA ILE A 159 3.05 -14.42 15.35
C ILE A 159 2.01 -15.10 16.23
N LEU A 160 2.06 -16.44 16.31
CA LEU A 160 1.13 -17.24 17.11
C LEU A 160 1.78 -17.85 18.36
N ASP A 161 3.08 -18.15 18.30
CA ASP A 161 3.83 -18.73 19.41
C ASP A 161 5.33 -18.41 19.25
N VAL A 162 6.07 -18.43 20.35
CA VAL A 162 7.51 -18.09 20.39
C VAL A 162 8.31 -19.10 21.20
N TYR A 163 9.58 -19.25 20.85
CA TYR A 163 10.59 -19.81 21.73
C TYR A 163 11.22 -18.70 22.56
N LYS A 164 11.18 -18.86 23.89
CA LYS A 164 11.63 -17.81 24.80
C LYS A 164 13.14 -17.57 24.74
N GLY A 165 13.55 -16.31 24.66
CA GLY A 165 14.92 -15.83 24.75
C GLY A 165 15.48 -15.86 26.17
N THR A 166 16.79 -15.73 26.30
CA THR A 166 17.44 -15.73 27.61
C THR A 166 17.43 -14.37 28.31
N ASN A 167 17.34 -13.26 27.55
CA ASN A 167 17.61 -11.92 28.08
C ASN A 167 16.51 -10.89 27.76
N PHE A 168 15.92 -10.97 26.57
CA PHE A 168 14.99 -9.98 26.04
C PHE A 168 13.66 -10.65 25.71
N ASP A 169 12.55 -9.97 26.00
CA ASP A 169 11.21 -10.44 25.65
C ASP A 169 10.81 -10.01 24.23
N ASP A 170 11.68 -9.29 23.51
CA ASP A 170 11.39 -8.86 22.14
C ASP A 170 11.45 -10.04 21.15
N THR A 171 10.46 -10.14 20.27
CA THR A 171 10.43 -11.12 19.17
C THR A 171 10.82 -10.51 17.83
N CYS A 172 11.85 -11.05 17.19
CA CYS A 172 12.35 -10.51 15.94
C CYS A 172 12.29 -11.53 14.78
N LEU A 173 12.22 -11.02 13.55
CA LEU A 173 12.39 -11.78 12.30
C LEU A 173 13.38 -11.02 11.42
N SER A 174 14.45 -11.70 10.99
CA SER A 174 15.56 -11.03 10.30
C SER A 174 15.30 -10.81 8.83
N ASP A 175 14.77 -11.81 8.12
CA ASP A 175 14.68 -11.74 6.65
C ASP A 175 13.57 -12.66 6.09
N ILE A 176 13.06 -12.32 4.91
CA ILE A 176 12.10 -13.13 4.13
C ILE A 176 12.40 -13.03 2.64
N ARG A 177 12.30 -14.15 1.92
CA ARG A 177 12.33 -14.16 0.46
C ARG A 177 11.37 -15.18 -0.13
N PHE A 178 11.00 -14.94 -1.39
CA PHE A 178 10.17 -15.86 -2.17
C PHE A 178 11.01 -16.56 -3.23
N LEU A 179 10.68 -17.81 -3.49
CA LEU A 179 11.26 -18.58 -4.58
C LEU A 179 10.16 -19.13 -5.49
N CYS A 180 10.50 -19.26 -6.76
CA CYS A 180 9.71 -20.00 -7.73
C CYS A 180 10.61 -21.00 -8.46
N LYS A 181 10.31 -22.30 -8.33
CA LYS A 181 11.11 -23.40 -8.87
C LYS A 181 12.59 -23.30 -8.48
N GLY A 182 12.85 -23.00 -7.21
CA GLY A 182 14.19 -22.91 -6.63
C GLY A 182 14.98 -21.65 -7.02
N LYS A 183 14.36 -20.67 -7.70
CA LYS A 183 14.99 -19.38 -8.00
C LYS A 183 14.39 -18.29 -7.12
N VAL A 184 15.25 -17.50 -6.47
CA VAL A 184 14.82 -16.32 -5.70
C VAL A 184 14.16 -15.31 -6.63
N ILE A 185 13.01 -14.81 -6.21
CA ILE A 185 12.31 -13.68 -6.84
C ILE A 185 12.89 -12.41 -6.22
N PRO A 186 13.68 -11.60 -6.95
CA PRO A 186 14.28 -10.38 -6.41
C PRO A 186 13.19 -9.36 -6.08
N PHE A 187 13.31 -8.73 -4.92
CA PHE A 187 12.51 -7.55 -4.59
C PHE A 187 13.06 -6.30 -5.27
N LYS A 188 12.16 -5.44 -5.75
CA LYS A 188 12.46 -4.10 -6.29
C LYS A 188 11.82 -3.05 -5.40
N GLY A 189 12.46 -1.88 -5.24
CA GLY A 189 11.91 -0.79 -4.44
C GLY A 189 12.30 -0.81 -2.95
N VAL A 190 13.17 -1.75 -2.53
CA VAL A 190 13.50 -1.96 -1.10
C VAL A 190 14.27 -0.78 -0.53
N ASP A 191 15.32 -0.31 -1.21
CA ASP A 191 16.14 0.82 -0.75
C ASP A 191 15.31 2.10 -0.66
N GLU A 192 14.43 2.34 -1.63
CA GLU A 192 13.51 3.47 -1.61
C GLU A 192 12.55 3.37 -0.43
N LEU A 193 11.94 2.20 -0.19
CA LEU A 193 11.02 1.97 0.92
C LEU A 193 11.72 2.15 2.28
N LYS A 194 12.96 1.64 2.45
CA LYS A 194 13.76 1.83 3.66
C LYS A 194 14.07 3.31 3.89
N ALA A 195 14.43 4.05 2.84
CA ALA A 195 14.68 5.50 2.95
C ALA A 195 13.42 6.26 3.41
N ILE A 196 12.25 5.91 2.87
CA ILE A 196 10.95 6.50 3.24
C ILE A 196 10.61 6.18 4.70
N GLN A 197 10.78 4.93 5.15
CA GLN A 197 10.54 4.54 6.54
C GLN A 197 11.48 5.29 7.49
N ASN A 198 12.77 5.39 7.16
CA ASN A 198 13.73 6.14 7.96
C ASN A 198 13.35 7.62 8.08
N GLU A 199 12.84 8.23 7.01
CA GLU A 199 12.34 9.61 7.04
C GLU A 199 11.08 9.74 7.90
N ASN A 200 10.11 8.83 7.76
CA ASN A 200 8.92 8.79 8.61
C ASN A 200 9.28 8.71 10.09
N SER A 201 10.25 7.85 10.43
CA SER A 201 10.77 7.76 11.79
C SER A 201 11.37 9.08 12.25
N LYS A 202 12.12 9.83 11.42
CA LYS A 202 12.61 11.17 11.80
C LYS A 202 11.47 12.15 12.06
N MET A 203 10.38 12.07 11.30
CA MET A 203 9.21 12.92 11.50
C MET A 203 8.52 12.66 12.84
N LEU A 204 8.41 11.41 13.28
CA LEU A 204 7.82 11.04 14.57
C LEU A 204 8.55 11.64 15.78
N LEU A 205 9.79 12.12 15.59
CA LEU A 205 10.64 12.63 16.67
C LEU A 205 10.52 14.13 16.80
N ASN A 206 9.98 14.75 15.76
CA ASN A 206 9.79 16.18 15.74
C ASN A 206 8.78 16.54 16.84
N LYS A 207 9.13 17.51 17.69
CA LYS A 207 8.26 18.00 18.76
C LYS A 207 6.96 18.60 18.20
N ASP A 208 6.97 19.02 16.93
CA ASP A 208 5.81 19.53 16.20
C ASP A 208 4.90 18.43 15.64
N ALA A 209 5.25 17.14 15.82
CA ALA A 209 4.48 16.01 15.28
C ALA A 209 3.06 15.85 15.84
N LYS A 210 2.72 16.59 16.90
CA LYS A 210 1.45 16.46 17.61
C LYS A 210 0.21 16.82 16.78
N ASN A 211 0.37 17.41 15.60
CA ASN A 211 -0.75 17.89 14.78
C ASN A 211 -0.90 17.21 13.41
N PHE A 212 -0.24 16.08 13.12
CA PHE A 212 -0.32 15.42 11.81
C PHE A 212 -1.76 15.29 11.27
N LYS A 213 -2.68 14.73 12.07
CA LYS A 213 -4.08 14.55 11.66
C LYS A 213 -4.76 15.88 11.31
N LYS A 214 -4.53 16.91 12.13
CA LYS A 214 -5.07 18.26 11.91
C LYS A 214 -4.51 18.87 10.64
N ASP A 215 -3.20 18.80 10.45
CA ASP A 215 -2.50 19.40 9.31
C ASP A 215 -2.87 18.69 8.00
N PHE A 216 -2.98 17.36 8.04
CA PHE A 216 -3.44 16.56 6.90
C PHE A 216 -4.88 16.88 6.53
N PHE A 217 -5.79 16.96 7.51
CA PHE A 217 -7.20 17.29 7.24
C PHE A 217 -7.43 18.74 6.82
N ALA A 218 -6.52 19.66 7.14
CA ALA A 218 -6.57 21.04 6.63
C ALA A 218 -6.39 21.14 5.11
N LEU A 219 -5.84 20.10 4.46
CA LEU A 219 -5.69 20.02 3.01
C LEU A 219 -7.03 19.75 2.30
N PHE A 220 -8.00 19.13 2.98
CA PHE A 220 -9.29 18.77 2.40
C PHE A 220 -10.17 20.01 2.20
N LYS A 221 -10.91 20.05 1.10
CA LYS A 221 -11.83 21.13 0.76
C LYS A 221 -13.26 20.61 0.62
N PRO A 222 -14.29 21.35 1.08
CA PRO A 222 -15.67 20.94 0.91
C PRO A 222 -16.04 20.93 -0.58
N ARG A 223 -16.84 19.95 -0.99
CA ARG A 223 -17.44 19.91 -2.33
C ARG A 223 -18.92 20.28 -2.26
N THR A 224 -19.33 21.24 -3.08
CA THR A 224 -20.73 21.67 -3.15
C THR A 224 -21.64 20.49 -3.51
N GLY A 225 -22.66 20.24 -2.69
CA GLY A 225 -23.67 19.20 -2.94
C GLY A 225 -23.25 17.77 -2.55
N ALA A 226 -22.03 17.58 -2.02
CA ALA A 226 -21.58 16.29 -1.48
C ALA A 226 -22.05 16.09 -0.03
N ALA A 227 -22.30 14.84 0.36
CA ALA A 227 -22.60 14.46 1.74
C ALA A 227 -21.33 14.42 2.63
N SER A 228 -20.14 14.33 2.02
CA SER A 228 -18.86 14.33 2.72
C SER A 228 -18.50 15.70 3.27
N THR A 229 -17.66 15.73 4.30
CA THR A 229 -17.17 16.99 4.89
C THR A 229 -15.95 17.57 4.20
N GLY A 230 -15.34 16.84 3.26
CA GLY A 230 -14.27 17.35 2.41
C GLY A 230 -13.61 16.28 1.55
N ASP A 231 -13.09 16.73 0.42
CA ASP A 231 -12.35 15.94 -0.55
C ASP A 231 -10.91 16.46 -0.66
N LEU A 232 -9.99 15.56 -0.95
CA LEU A 232 -8.59 15.86 -1.23
C LEU A 232 -8.18 15.08 -2.48
N ILE A 233 -7.79 15.82 -3.52
CA ILE A 233 -7.22 15.23 -4.74
C ILE A 233 -5.71 15.46 -4.74
N LEU A 234 -4.97 14.38 -4.90
CA LEU A 234 -3.53 14.35 -4.93
C LEU A 234 -3.08 13.92 -6.33
N MET A 235 -2.52 14.88 -7.06
CA MET A 235 -2.06 14.67 -8.44
C MET A 235 -0.54 14.45 -8.46
N PRO A 236 -0.03 13.37 -9.08
CA PRO A 236 1.40 13.15 -9.16
C PRO A 236 2.05 14.12 -10.15
N GLU A 237 3.36 14.31 -10.06
CA GLU A 237 4.11 15.08 -11.07
C GLU A 237 4.14 14.37 -12.44
N LYS A 238 4.02 13.03 -12.45
CA LYS A 238 4.05 12.19 -13.64
C LYS A 238 3.06 11.04 -13.53
N GLY A 239 2.42 10.72 -14.65
CA GLY A 239 1.44 9.63 -14.77
C GLY A 239 0.01 10.10 -14.54
N ASP A 240 -0.93 9.23 -14.88
CA ASP A 240 -2.35 9.58 -14.99
C ASP A 240 -3.19 9.04 -13.82
N LEU A 241 -2.55 8.47 -12.80
CA LEU A 241 -3.20 7.95 -11.58
C LEU A 241 -3.15 8.98 -10.47
N VAL A 242 -4.30 9.53 -10.10
CA VAL A 242 -4.44 10.42 -8.94
C VAL A 242 -4.97 9.67 -7.74
N TYR A 243 -4.65 10.15 -6.54
CA TYR A 243 -5.34 9.73 -5.34
C TYR A 243 -6.50 10.66 -5.04
N GLN A 244 -7.66 10.06 -4.77
CA GLN A 244 -8.83 10.74 -4.27
C GLN A 244 -9.10 10.26 -2.85
N LEU A 245 -9.15 11.21 -1.92
CA LEU A 245 -9.41 10.97 -0.53
C LEU A 245 -10.66 11.74 -0.11
N VAL A 246 -11.50 11.12 0.72
CA VAL A 246 -12.70 11.77 1.27
C VAL A 246 -12.66 11.64 2.79
N LYS A 247 -13.04 12.71 3.48
CA LYS A 247 -13.22 12.71 4.93
C LYS A 247 -14.67 12.98 5.32
N ASP A 248 -15.08 12.34 6.40
CA ASP A 248 -16.33 12.61 7.10
C ASP A 248 -16.03 12.97 8.56
N GLY A 249 -16.29 14.23 8.92
CA GLY A 249 -15.82 14.84 10.16
C GLY A 249 -14.30 14.69 10.34
N ASP A 250 -13.94 13.95 11.38
CA ASP A 250 -12.55 13.65 11.78
C ASP A 250 -12.11 12.24 11.38
N ARG A 251 -12.75 11.63 10.38
CA ARG A 251 -12.39 10.31 9.85
C ARG A 251 -12.08 10.40 8.35
N LEU A 252 -11.03 9.70 7.92
CA LEU A 252 -10.82 9.39 6.51
C LEU A 252 -11.77 8.26 6.13
N SER A 253 -12.76 8.55 5.30
CA SER A 253 -13.81 7.60 4.91
C SER A 253 -13.49 6.86 3.62
N TYR A 254 -12.62 7.43 2.78
CA TYR A 254 -12.33 6.92 1.45
C TYR A 254 -10.92 7.29 1.01
N MET A 255 -10.25 6.37 0.34
CA MET A 255 -9.03 6.62 -0.43
C MET A 255 -8.96 5.63 -1.59
N LYS A 256 -9.00 6.12 -2.83
CA LYS A 256 -8.81 5.30 -4.03
C LYS A 256 -7.87 5.98 -5.03
N ARG A 257 -7.38 5.19 -5.98
CA ARG A 257 -6.71 5.69 -7.17
C ARG A 257 -7.68 5.74 -8.33
N SER A 258 -7.68 6.85 -9.06
CA SER A 258 -8.53 7.09 -10.23
C SER A 258 -7.66 7.51 -11.40
N TYR A 259 -8.06 7.16 -12.61
CA TYR A 259 -7.41 7.67 -13.82
C TYR A 259 -7.92 9.07 -14.13
N ILE A 260 -7.03 9.97 -14.51
CA ILE A 260 -7.41 11.32 -14.91
C ILE A 260 -7.28 11.52 -16.41
N TYR A 261 -8.27 12.20 -16.99
CA TYR A 261 -8.28 12.58 -18.39
C TYR A 261 -8.68 14.04 -18.54
N PRO A 262 -8.02 14.82 -19.40
CA PRO A 262 -8.44 16.19 -19.70
C PRO A 262 -9.88 16.23 -20.25
N VAL A 263 -10.72 17.12 -19.73
CA VAL A 263 -12.11 17.29 -20.21
C VAL A 263 -12.14 17.65 -21.70
N ASN A 264 -11.14 18.38 -22.19
CA ASN A 264 -11.04 18.74 -23.61
C ASN A 264 -10.68 17.56 -24.54
N GLN A 265 -10.51 16.34 -24.01
CA GLN A 265 -10.23 15.10 -24.75
C GLN A 265 -11.34 14.04 -24.61
N LEU A 266 -12.58 14.45 -24.29
CA LEU A 266 -13.75 13.56 -24.15
C LEU A 266 -13.91 12.53 -25.29
N GLU A 267 -13.71 12.91 -26.56
CA GLU A 267 -13.85 11.96 -27.68
C GLU A 267 -12.77 10.86 -27.68
N GLU A 268 -11.57 11.15 -27.16
CA GLU A 268 -10.51 10.14 -27.02
C GLU A 268 -10.82 9.19 -25.86
N THR A 269 -11.37 9.70 -24.75
CA THR A 269 -11.75 8.88 -23.58
C THR A 269 -12.91 7.93 -23.89
N LYS A 270 -13.79 8.29 -24.84
CA LYS A 270 -14.98 7.50 -25.22
C LYS A 270 -14.66 6.07 -25.63
N LYS A 271 -13.52 5.87 -26.30
CA LYS A 271 -13.05 4.54 -26.70
C LYS A 271 -12.65 3.69 -25.49
N TRP A 272 -12.05 4.30 -24.48
CA TRP A 272 -11.55 3.62 -23.29
C TRP A 272 -12.69 3.26 -22.33
N THR A 273 -13.69 4.13 -22.19
CA THR A 273 -14.81 3.94 -21.26
C THR A 273 -16.00 3.18 -21.87
N GLY A 274 -15.86 2.63 -23.07
CA GLY A 274 -16.95 1.92 -23.75
C GLY A 274 -18.16 2.79 -24.09
N GLY A 275 -17.98 4.12 -24.19
CA GLY A 275 -19.05 5.06 -24.51
C GLY A 275 -19.94 5.49 -23.34
N TYR A 276 -19.61 5.11 -22.10
CA TYR A 276 -20.37 5.51 -20.92
C TYR A 276 -19.47 6.07 -19.82
N MET A 277 -19.88 7.16 -19.18
CA MET A 277 -19.31 7.70 -17.95
C MET A 277 -20.44 8.21 -17.07
N GLY A 278 -20.81 7.43 -16.05
CA GLY A 278 -21.89 7.74 -15.13
C GLY A 278 -21.48 8.87 -14.18
N PHE A 279 -22.34 9.87 -14.07
CA PHE A 279 -22.19 11.00 -13.16
C PHE A 279 -23.50 11.23 -12.42
N ALA A 280 -23.44 11.39 -11.09
CA ALA A 280 -24.61 11.74 -10.29
C ALA A 280 -24.90 13.25 -10.42
N ASP A 281 -25.99 13.62 -11.08
CA ASP A 281 -26.42 15.01 -11.18
C ASP A 281 -26.75 15.55 -9.79
N ALA A 282 -26.08 16.63 -9.39
CA ALA A 282 -26.21 17.20 -8.05
C ALA A 282 -27.63 17.71 -7.75
N LYS A 283 -28.38 18.14 -8.78
CA LYS A 283 -29.74 18.69 -8.70
C LYS A 283 -30.80 17.59 -8.75
N THR A 284 -30.72 16.65 -9.69
CA THR A 284 -31.76 15.63 -9.87
C THR A 284 -31.52 14.36 -9.07
N LYS A 285 -30.26 14.12 -8.67
CA LYS A 285 -29.76 12.87 -8.07
C LYS A 285 -29.78 11.66 -9.02
N ASP A 286 -30.12 11.85 -10.28
CA ASP A 286 -30.05 10.79 -11.29
C ASP A 286 -28.60 10.59 -11.76
N VAL A 287 -28.28 9.35 -12.13
CA VAL A 287 -27.01 9.06 -12.82
C VAL A 287 -27.21 9.26 -14.32
N VAL A 288 -26.46 10.20 -14.88
CA VAL A 288 -26.48 10.54 -16.32
C VAL A 288 -25.13 10.23 -16.95
N ASN A 289 -25.13 10.03 -18.27
CA ASN A 289 -23.90 9.80 -19.02
C ASN A 289 -23.25 11.15 -19.38
N LEU A 290 -22.01 11.37 -18.95
CA LEU A 290 -21.30 12.63 -19.17
C LEU A 290 -21.09 12.94 -20.66
N TYR A 291 -21.01 11.93 -21.53
CA TYR A 291 -20.91 12.15 -22.98
C TYR A 291 -22.17 12.79 -23.58
N ASP A 292 -23.35 12.52 -23.01
CA ASP A 292 -24.62 13.06 -23.47
C ASP A 292 -24.92 14.43 -22.85
N HIS A 293 -24.21 14.76 -21.76
CA HIS A 293 -24.38 15.98 -20.97
C HIS A 293 -23.04 16.66 -20.62
N PRO A 294 -22.18 17.01 -21.61
CA PRO A 294 -20.85 17.56 -21.35
C PRO A 294 -20.89 18.90 -20.59
N GLU A 295 -21.99 19.64 -20.63
CA GLU A 295 -22.22 20.86 -19.86
C GLU A 295 -22.16 20.65 -18.35
N LEU A 296 -22.43 19.42 -17.87
CA LEU A 296 -22.37 19.07 -16.45
C LEU A 296 -20.94 19.01 -15.92
N ALA A 297 -19.92 18.92 -16.79
CA ALA A 297 -18.52 19.07 -16.39
C ALA A 297 -18.23 20.47 -15.82
N GLY A 298 -19.04 21.48 -16.16
CA GLY A 298 -18.89 22.84 -15.65
C GLY A 298 -17.50 23.42 -15.91
N ASN A 299 -16.80 23.81 -14.83
CA ASN A 299 -15.44 24.34 -14.88
C ASN A 299 -14.35 23.28 -14.67
N ALA A 300 -14.71 21.99 -14.61
CA ALA A 300 -13.74 20.93 -14.42
C ALA A 300 -12.72 20.93 -15.57
N LYS A 301 -11.45 20.78 -15.22
CA LYS A 301 -10.34 20.63 -16.16
C LYS A 301 -10.11 19.16 -16.50
N TYR A 302 -10.43 18.28 -15.56
CA TYR A 302 -10.16 16.85 -15.66
C TYR A 302 -11.37 16.00 -15.25
N ILE A 303 -11.44 14.83 -15.85
CA ILE A 303 -12.36 13.74 -15.53
C ILE A 303 -11.57 12.72 -14.72
N ALA A 304 -11.95 12.50 -13.47
CA ALA A 304 -11.43 11.41 -12.65
C ALA A 304 -12.35 10.21 -12.81
N ILE A 305 -11.85 9.17 -13.46
CA ILE A 305 -12.59 7.93 -13.71
C ILE A 305 -12.29 6.95 -12.60
N GLU A 306 -13.31 6.66 -11.80
CA GLU A 306 -13.27 5.65 -10.76
C GLU A 306 -13.56 4.27 -11.38
N PRO A 307 -12.72 3.26 -11.13
CA PRO A 307 -13.14 1.88 -11.38
C PRO A 307 -14.36 1.57 -10.50
N ASN A 308 -15.36 0.91 -11.09
CA ASN A 308 -16.67 0.68 -10.49
C ASN A 308 -16.62 0.08 -9.06
N PHE A 309 -17.65 0.37 -8.26
CA PHE A 309 -17.80 -0.06 -6.87
C PHE A 309 -18.43 -1.45 -6.79
N TRP A 310 -18.12 -2.23 -5.73
CA TRP A 310 -19.03 -2.95 -4.81
C TRP A 310 -18.33 -4.13 -4.09
N TYR A 311 -18.60 -4.19 -2.77
CA TYR A 311 -18.27 -5.15 -1.70
C TYR A 311 -16.97 -4.94 -0.89
N ASP A 312 -17.18 -4.84 0.43
CA ASP A 312 -16.28 -4.54 1.56
C ASP A 312 -15.26 -3.42 1.31
N GLU A 313 -15.73 -2.17 1.49
CA GLU A 313 -14.82 -1.03 1.41
C GLU A 313 -13.83 -1.04 2.58
N PRO A 314 -12.54 -0.78 2.30
CA PRO A 314 -11.55 -0.68 3.35
C PRO A 314 -11.91 0.42 4.35
N THR A 315 -11.50 0.22 5.60
CA THR A 315 -11.50 1.31 6.58
C THR A 315 -10.12 1.96 6.63
N PHE A 316 -10.09 3.23 7.01
CA PHE A 316 -8.86 4.01 7.06
C PHE A 316 -8.68 4.68 8.42
N GLU A 317 -7.46 4.59 8.95
CA GLU A 317 -7.03 5.27 10.16
C GLU A 317 -5.79 6.14 9.87
N LEU A 318 -5.72 7.32 10.47
CA LEU A 318 -4.52 8.15 10.46
C LEU A 318 -3.77 7.96 11.77
N LYS A 319 -2.54 7.46 11.68
CA LYS A 319 -1.70 7.21 12.83
C LYS A 319 -0.24 7.38 12.46
N ASP A 320 0.54 8.09 13.27
CA ASP A 320 1.99 8.14 13.16
C ASP A 320 2.52 8.47 11.75
N TYR A 321 1.91 9.48 11.11
CA TYR A 321 2.21 9.86 9.72
C TYR A 321 2.00 8.72 8.71
N LYS A 322 1.08 7.81 8.99
CA LYS A 322 0.64 6.72 8.12
C LYS A 322 -0.87 6.81 7.93
N ILE A 323 -1.33 6.45 6.74
CA ILE A 323 -2.71 6.03 6.49
C ILE A 323 -2.70 4.51 6.58
N ILE A 324 -3.35 3.97 7.60
CA ILE A 324 -3.55 2.53 7.76
C ILE A 324 -4.83 2.18 7.01
N LYS A 325 -4.71 1.29 6.02
CA LYS A 325 -5.84 0.73 5.27
C LYS A 325 -6.10 -0.68 5.78
N THR A 326 -7.31 -0.92 6.29
CA THR A 326 -7.78 -2.23 6.72
C THR A 326 -8.79 -2.78 5.71
N GLU A 327 -8.45 -3.90 5.08
CA GLU A 327 -9.28 -4.59 4.09
C GLU A 327 -9.84 -5.89 4.66
N TYR A 328 -11.10 -6.18 4.34
CA TYR A 328 -11.80 -7.40 4.71
C TYR A 328 -12.04 -8.23 3.45
N ILE A 329 -11.55 -9.46 3.44
CA ILE A 329 -11.78 -10.42 2.36
C ILE A 329 -12.31 -11.68 3.00
N ASP A 330 -13.64 -11.85 2.95
CA ASP A 330 -14.35 -12.89 3.70
C ASP A 330 -14.05 -12.75 5.21
N TYR A 331 -13.42 -13.75 5.84
CA TYR A 331 -13.02 -13.71 7.26
C TYR A 331 -11.56 -13.25 7.47
N VAL A 332 -10.84 -12.90 6.40
CA VAL A 332 -9.45 -12.43 6.47
C VAL A 332 -9.39 -10.92 6.55
N ILE A 333 -8.53 -10.41 7.43
CA ILE A 333 -8.25 -8.99 7.62
C ILE A 333 -6.80 -8.73 7.24
N THR A 334 -6.54 -7.74 6.38
CA THR A 334 -5.19 -7.27 6.07
C THR A 334 -5.05 -5.79 6.33
N GLU A 335 -3.95 -5.39 6.97
CA GLU A 335 -3.61 -4.00 7.23
C GLU A 335 -2.35 -3.60 6.48
N THR A 336 -2.44 -2.55 5.68
CA THR A 336 -1.31 -1.97 4.93
C THR A 336 -1.14 -0.51 5.32
N ALA A 337 0.08 0.01 5.24
CA ALA A 337 0.36 1.40 5.57
C ALA A 337 0.82 2.20 4.35
N THR A 338 0.27 3.40 4.18
CA THR A 338 0.84 4.42 3.30
C THR A 338 1.50 5.49 4.17
N ILE A 339 2.81 5.65 4.05
CA ILE A 339 3.58 6.69 4.74
C ILE A 339 3.25 8.04 4.10
N VAL A 340 2.90 9.01 4.94
CA VAL A 340 2.53 10.36 4.56
C VAL A 340 3.58 11.34 5.05
N LYS A 341 4.06 12.20 4.15
CA LYS A 341 4.83 13.41 4.51
C LYS A 341 4.16 14.64 3.93
N LEU A 342 4.08 15.70 4.74
CA LEU A 342 3.51 16.99 4.36
C LEU A 342 4.62 18.02 4.20
N ASP A 343 4.58 18.79 3.12
CA ASP A 343 5.51 19.88 2.83
C ASP A 343 4.81 21.01 2.05
N GLY A 344 4.21 21.93 2.81
CA GLY A 344 3.35 22.99 2.25
C GLY A 344 2.15 22.39 1.52
N ASN A 345 2.00 22.71 0.23
CA ASN A 345 0.95 22.15 -0.64
C ASN A 345 1.35 20.81 -1.30
N ASN A 346 2.51 20.25 -0.94
CA ASN A 346 2.94 18.94 -1.42
C ASN A 346 2.62 17.88 -0.36
N VAL A 347 2.12 16.75 -0.84
CA VAL A 347 1.89 15.54 -0.05
C VAL A 347 2.74 14.45 -0.66
N PHE A 348 3.54 13.77 0.14
CA PHE A 348 4.28 12.60 -0.31
C PHE A 348 3.59 11.36 0.24
N LEU A 349 3.22 10.43 -0.63
CA LEU A 349 2.68 9.13 -0.28
C LEU A 349 3.70 8.07 -0.66
N ASN A 350 4.22 7.32 0.31
CA ASN A 350 5.33 6.39 0.12
C ASN A 350 6.48 7.02 -0.70
N GLY A 351 6.89 8.24 -0.32
CA GLY A 351 7.97 8.99 -0.98
C GLY A 351 7.64 9.58 -2.35
N VAL A 352 6.53 9.19 -2.98
CA VAL A 352 6.07 9.76 -4.24
C VAL A 352 5.42 11.10 -3.98
N ARG A 353 5.87 12.16 -4.67
CA ARG A 353 5.35 13.51 -4.52
C ARG A 353 4.03 13.70 -5.27
N TYR A 354 3.06 14.29 -4.57
CA TYR A 354 1.78 14.74 -5.09
C TYR A 354 1.57 16.22 -4.75
N THR A 355 0.89 16.93 -5.64
CA THR A 355 0.39 18.27 -5.37
C THR A 355 -1.09 18.22 -5.03
N VAL A 356 -1.50 18.98 -4.02
CA VAL A 356 -2.91 19.18 -3.70
C VAL A 356 -3.59 19.95 -4.83
N PHE A 357 -4.69 19.40 -5.32
CA PHE A 357 -5.51 20.03 -6.35
C PHE A 357 -6.89 20.40 -5.83
N ALA A 358 -7.49 21.44 -6.43
CA ALA A 358 -8.79 21.93 -6.02
C ALA A 358 -9.90 20.96 -6.50
N PRO A 359 -10.86 20.54 -5.65
CA PRO A 359 -11.91 19.60 -6.06
C PRO A 359 -12.78 20.09 -7.22
N GLU A 360 -12.93 21.41 -7.39
CA GLU A 360 -13.66 22.03 -8.49
C GLU A 360 -13.02 21.84 -9.88
N ASP A 361 -11.73 21.53 -9.93
CA ASP A 361 -11.04 21.24 -11.20
C ASP A 361 -11.31 19.81 -11.71
N PHE A 362 -12.02 18.98 -10.94
CA PHE A 362 -12.35 17.60 -11.30
C PHE A 362 -13.85 17.32 -11.29
N ILE A 363 -14.30 16.56 -12.29
CA ILE A 363 -15.55 15.81 -12.25
C ILE A 363 -15.23 14.33 -12.04
N ILE A 364 -15.94 13.68 -11.12
CA ILE A 364 -15.77 12.26 -10.83
C ILE A 364 -16.84 11.48 -11.57
N VAL A 365 -16.43 10.47 -12.31
CA VAL A 365 -17.35 9.60 -13.05
C VAL A 365 -17.03 8.14 -12.79
N SER A 366 -18.04 7.29 -12.90
CA SER A 366 -17.91 5.83 -12.86
C SER A 366 -18.11 5.22 -14.24
N ILE A 367 -17.49 4.07 -14.48
CA ILE A 367 -17.72 3.26 -15.69
C ILE A 367 -18.33 1.91 -15.29
N PRO A 368 -19.32 1.37 -16.03
CA PRO A 368 -19.83 0.01 -15.88
C PRO A 368 -18.71 -1.02 -15.90
N GLU A 369 -18.92 -2.18 -15.25
CA GLU A 369 -17.97 -3.30 -15.29
C GLU A 369 -17.71 -3.82 -16.71
#